data_AF-A0A8A4ZFK6-F1
#
_entry.id   AF-A0A8A4ZFK6-F1
#
_cell.length_a   1.000
_cell.length_b   1.000
_cell.length_c   1.000
_cell.angle_alpha   90.00
_cell.angle_beta   90.00
_cell.angle_gamma   90.00
#
_symmetry.space_group_name_H-M   'P 1'
#
loop_
_entity.id
_entity.type
_entity.pdbx_description
1 polymer ?
#
loop_
_entity_poly.entity_id
_entity_poly.type
_entity_poly.pdbx_seq_one_letter_code
_entity_poly.pdbx_strand_id
1 'polypeptide(L)'
;MRRGPRIALVTVTVVATAAIVALGVIALVLSRLGGDPAEVPAGWAAPAALPVSAPLPADRLAFDSDRTGTFEIFAVGTDGSSPVQLTEDDAYDSWSPRLSPDRRTILVHRAPAGKHDLDPAAVSIWAIAADGTGLVELRPAGLDGWVFQGHAEWSPDGGSLVLFGGSRLSPQIHVTDALGQHPRAVTDRGGTNLDPSFAPDGAEIVFVGCPSAICTERDYEIFRIPTEGGEAIRVTTDDLRDHDPYWSPDGARLAWLTAFGGPGVGVWDVRIAAADGADPVRLFGDAGVTSRPAFSADSRTVFVHRIPPGGTTFGVFRIGVDGAGPVEVTSGQPGSNEYPSP
;
A
#
# COMPACT_ATOMS: atom_id res chain seq x y z
N MET A 1 -58.91 -10.44 53.40
CA MET A 1 -58.36 -10.96 52.12
C MET A 1 -58.41 -9.87 51.07
N ARG A 2 -57.26 -9.49 50.49
CA ARG A 2 -56.97 -9.30 49.05
C ARG A 2 -55.86 -8.25 48.87
N ARG A 3 -54.93 -8.62 47.98
CA ARG A 3 -53.57 -8.14 47.76
C ARG A 3 -53.55 -6.88 46.88
N GLY A 4 -52.62 -5.96 47.13
CA GLY A 4 -52.28 -4.86 46.21
C GLY A 4 -51.40 -5.30 45.03
N PRO A 5 -51.31 -4.52 43.95
CA PRO A 5 -50.53 -4.89 42.76
C PRO A 5 -49.04 -4.59 42.97
N ARG A 6 -48.20 -5.59 42.72
CA ARG A 6 -46.74 -5.44 42.52
C ARG A 6 -46.49 -5.54 41.03
N ILE A 7 -46.22 -4.43 40.35
CA ILE A 7 -45.68 -4.41 38.98
C ILE A 7 -44.60 -3.32 38.95
N ALA A 8 -43.53 -3.59 38.18
CA ALA A 8 -42.40 -2.73 37.86
C ALA A 8 -41.17 -2.80 38.79
N LEU A 9 -40.41 -3.88 38.70
CA LEU A 9 -38.94 -3.81 38.86
C LEU A 9 -38.16 -4.92 38.14
N VAL A 10 -38.80 -5.75 37.30
CA VAL A 10 -38.15 -6.91 36.66
C VAL A 10 -37.78 -6.64 35.19
N THR A 11 -38.41 -5.68 34.52
CA THR A 11 -38.22 -5.47 33.08
C THR A 11 -36.98 -4.64 32.74
N VAL A 12 -36.57 -3.69 33.57
CA VAL A 12 -35.41 -2.81 33.29
C VAL A 12 -34.09 -3.54 33.48
N THR A 13 -33.96 -4.35 34.53
CA THR A 13 -32.73 -5.10 34.82
C THR A 13 -32.46 -6.19 33.78
N VAL A 14 -33.49 -6.90 33.30
CA VAL A 14 -33.33 -7.95 32.28
C VAL A 14 -32.94 -7.35 30.92
N VAL A 15 -33.51 -6.19 30.54
CA VAL A 15 -33.13 -5.49 29.30
C VAL A 15 -31.71 -4.92 29.40
N ALA A 16 -31.33 -4.34 30.54
CA ALA A 16 -29.97 -3.84 30.75
C ALA A 16 -28.92 -4.97 30.74
N THR A 17 -29.19 -6.11 31.40
CA THR A 17 -28.30 -7.27 31.39
C THR A 17 -28.23 -7.92 30.01
N ALA A 18 -29.35 -8.01 29.27
CA ALA A 18 -29.36 -8.51 27.90
C ALA A 18 -28.59 -7.58 26.94
N ALA A 19 -28.69 -6.26 27.11
CA ALA A 19 -27.91 -5.29 26.33
C ALA A 19 -26.42 -5.35 26.65
N ILE A 20 -26.03 -5.50 27.93
CA ILE A 20 -24.63 -5.65 28.36
C ILE A 20 -24.05 -6.98 27.87
N VAL A 21 -24.81 -8.07 27.93
CA VAL A 21 -24.39 -9.38 27.40
C VAL A 21 -24.31 -9.33 25.87
N ALA A 22 -25.24 -8.68 25.18
CA ALA A 22 -25.18 -8.49 23.74
C ALA A 22 -23.98 -7.63 23.31
N LEU A 23 -23.72 -6.51 24.00
CA LEU A 23 -22.54 -5.67 23.77
C LEU A 23 -21.23 -6.41 24.09
N GLY A 24 -21.21 -7.23 25.15
CA GLY A 24 -20.06 -8.05 25.51
C GLY A 24 -19.80 -9.19 24.53
N VAL A 25 -20.85 -9.82 23.99
CA VAL A 25 -20.75 -10.84 22.94
C VAL A 25 -20.35 -10.20 21.61
N ILE A 26 -20.88 -9.02 21.26
CA ILE A 26 -20.46 -8.27 20.08
C ILE A 26 -19.00 -7.85 20.20
N ALA A 27 -18.57 -7.33 21.35
CA ALA A 27 -17.17 -6.97 21.60
C ALA A 27 -16.24 -8.20 21.53
N LEU A 28 -16.66 -9.35 22.08
CA LEU A 28 -15.89 -10.61 22.01
C LEU A 28 -15.85 -11.21 20.59
N VAL A 29 -16.92 -11.04 19.81
CA VAL A 29 -16.96 -11.48 18.41
C VAL A 29 -16.10 -10.54 17.54
N LEU A 30 -16.18 -9.23 17.76
CA LEU A 30 -15.34 -8.23 17.08
C LEU A 30 -13.86 -8.42 17.44
N SER A 31 -13.52 -8.75 18.70
CA SER A 31 -12.14 -9.05 19.10
C SER A 31 -11.61 -10.32 18.44
N ARG A 32 -12.46 -11.33 18.24
CA ARG A 32 -12.08 -12.58 17.53
C ARG A 32 -12.00 -12.42 16.01
N LEU A 33 -12.76 -11.49 15.44
CA LEU A 33 -12.67 -11.14 14.01
C LEU A 33 -11.46 -10.24 13.71
N GLY A 34 -11.07 -9.41 14.67
CA GLY A 34 -9.94 -8.49 14.57
C GLY A 34 -8.58 -9.16 14.45
N GLY A 35 -8.41 -10.37 14.98
CA GLY A 35 -7.10 -11.02 15.07
C GLY A 35 -6.16 -10.33 16.07
N ASP A 36 -5.26 -11.09 16.68
CA ASP A 36 -4.23 -10.49 17.52
C ASP A 36 -3.08 -9.98 16.64
N PRO A 37 -2.47 -8.83 16.97
CA PRO A 37 -1.24 -8.37 16.35
C PRO A 37 -0.14 -9.43 16.44
N ALA A 38 0.77 -9.44 15.47
CA ALA A 38 1.97 -10.26 15.56
C ALA A 38 2.81 -9.87 16.80
N GLU A 39 3.63 -10.81 17.28
CA GLU A 39 4.54 -10.53 18.38
C GLU A 39 5.75 -9.75 17.87
N VAL A 40 6.02 -8.58 18.47
CA VAL A 40 7.25 -7.82 18.20
C VAL A 40 8.45 -8.62 18.74
N PRO A 41 9.52 -8.82 17.96
CA PRO A 41 10.68 -9.58 18.41
C PRO A 41 11.24 -9.05 19.74
N ALA A 42 11.55 -9.97 20.66
CA ALA A 42 12.04 -9.61 21.98
C ALA A 42 13.36 -8.82 21.89
N GLY A 43 13.38 -7.64 22.52
CA GLY A 43 14.56 -6.76 22.50
C GLY A 43 14.75 -5.97 21.21
N TRP A 44 13.78 -6.00 20.29
CA TRP A 44 13.78 -5.14 19.11
C TRP A 44 13.84 -3.66 19.52
N ALA A 45 14.63 -2.89 18.78
CA ALA A 45 14.71 -1.44 18.87
C ALA A 45 14.90 -0.86 17.47
N ALA A 46 14.26 0.28 17.23
CA ALA A 46 14.41 1.00 15.97
C ALA A 46 15.89 1.34 15.68
N PRO A 47 16.32 1.29 14.41
CA PRO A 47 17.68 1.66 14.03
C PRO A 47 17.94 3.14 14.32
N ALA A 48 19.19 3.52 14.59
CA ALA A 48 19.55 4.91 14.88
C ALA A 48 19.60 5.81 13.63
N ALA A 49 19.73 5.22 12.44
CA ALA A 49 19.81 5.92 11.16
C ALA A 49 19.43 4.99 10.01
N LEU A 50 19.05 5.57 8.88
CA LEU A 50 18.81 4.84 7.64
C LEU A 50 20.13 4.34 7.01
N PRO A 51 20.13 3.18 6.35
CA PRO A 51 21.24 2.75 5.53
C PRO A 51 21.29 3.59 4.26
N VAL A 52 22.48 4.11 3.93
CA VAL A 52 22.69 4.99 2.77
C VAL A 52 23.93 4.57 2.00
N SER A 53 23.88 4.68 0.69
CA SER A 53 25.02 4.51 -0.20
C SER A 53 25.10 5.67 -1.22
N ALA A 54 25.89 5.49 -2.28
CA ALA A 54 25.80 6.38 -3.44
C ALA A 54 24.38 6.27 -4.06
N PRO A 55 23.80 7.38 -4.56
CA PRO A 55 22.48 7.34 -5.19
C PRO A 55 22.41 6.33 -6.33
N LEU A 56 21.31 5.57 -6.41
CA LEU A 56 21.04 4.77 -7.59
C LEU A 56 20.98 5.69 -8.82
N PRO A 57 21.67 5.39 -9.93
CA PRO A 57 21.63 6.22 -11.12
C PRO A 57 20.20 6.51 -11.61
N ALA A 58 19.98 7.70 -12.18
CA ALA A 58 18.66 8.16 -12.62
C ALA A 58 18.08 7.37 -13.79
N ASP A 59 18.93 6.61 -14.50
CA ASP A 59 18.55 5.72 -15.59
C ASP A 59 18.31 4.29 -15.11
N ARG A 60 18.22 4.04 -13.80
CA ARG A 60 17.90 2.73 -13.22
C ARG A 60 16.66 2.80 -12.35
N LEU A 61 15.98 1.67 -12.22
CA LEU A 61 14.83 1.49 -11.33
C LEU A 61 15.05 0.26 -10.44
N ALA A 62 14.44 0.25 -9.26
CA ALA A 62 14.30 -0.93 -8.41
C ALA A 62 12.96 -1.62 -8.67
N PHE A 63 12.88 -2.93 -8.48
CA PHE A 63 11.66 -3.74 -8.63
C PHE A 63 11.87 -5.05 -7.86
N ASP A 64 10.81 -5.81 -7.61
CA ASP A 64 10.94 -7.15 -7.03
C ASP A 64 10.74 -8.25 -8.06
N SER A 65 11.32 -9.42 -7.78
CA SER A 65 11.20 -10.58 -8.66
C SER A 65 11.42 -11.89 -7.92
N ASP A 66 10.64 -12.91 -8.27
CA ASP A 66 10.76 -14.29 -7.76
C ASP A 66 11.78 -15.15 -8.53
N ARG A 67 12.55 -14.53 -9.43
CA ARG A 67 13.46 -15.23 -10.37
C ARG A 67 14.52 -16.11 -9.72
N THR A 68 14.78 -15.93 -8.43
CA THR A 68 15.79 -16.66 -7.65
C THR A 68 15.18 -17.59 -6.59
N GLY A 69 13.84 -17.69 -6.51
CA GLY A 69 13.14 -18.63 -5.63
C GLY A 69 12.06 -17.95 -4.78
N THR A 70 12.48 -17.03 -3.92
CA THR A 70 11.62 -16.07 -3.20
C THR A 70 11.61 -14.73 -3.93
N PHE A 71 10.64 -13.88 -3.60
CA PHE A 71 10.68 -12.50 -4.10
C PHE A 71 11.86 -11.76 -3.47
N GLU A 72 12.72 -11.19 -4.32
CA GLU A 72 13.87 -10.40 -3.92
C GLU A 72 13.87 -9.06 -4.66
N ILE A 73 14.55 -8.07 -4.10
CA ILE A 73 14.71 -6.75 -4.70
C ILE A 73 15.86 -6.78 -5.72
N PHE A 74 15.58 -6.29 -6.91
CA PHE A 74 16.54 -6.09 -7.99
C PHE A 74 16.57 -4.63 -8.41
N ALA A 75 17.66 -4.23 -9.06
CA ALA A 75 17.72 -3.00 -9.83
C ALA A 75 18.12 -3.30 -11.28
N VAL A 76 17.62 -2.52 -12.22
CA VAL A 76 17.89 -2.65 -13.66
C VAL A 76 17.97 -1.28 -14.33
N GLY A 77 18.69 -1.16 -15.44
CA GLY A 77 18.55 -0.01 -16.33
C GLY A 77 17.11 0.15 -16.82
N THR A 78 16.65 1.38 -17.02
CA THR A 78 15.33 1.70 -17.58
C THR A 78 15.17 1.23 -19.05
N ASP A 79 16.26 0.76 -19.66
CA ASP A 79 16.34 0.07 -20.94
C ASP A 79 16.43 -1.46 -20.82
N GLY A 80 16.40 -2.00 -19.60
CA GLY A 80 16.50 -3.43 -19.29
C GLY A 80 17.92 -3.94 -19.06
N SER A 81 18.93 -3.08 -19.18
CA SER A 81 20.34 -3.49 -19.10
C SER A 81 20.82 -3.75 -17.67
N SER A 82 21.83 -4.61 -17.56
CA SER A 82 22.60 -4.86 -16.33
C SER A 82 21.73 -5.05 -15.07
N PRO A 83 20.84 -6.05 -15.00
CA PRO A 83 20.12 -6.36 -13.78
C PRO A 83 21.08 -6.76 -12.65
N VAL A 84 20.79 -6.35 -11.43
CA VAL A 84 21.55 -6.70 -10.22
C VAL A 84 20.59 -7.01 -9.08
N GLN A 85 20.88 -8.05 -8.32
CA GLN A 85 20.13 -8.43 -7.12
C GLN A 85 20.64 -7.62 -5.92
N LEU A 86 19.72 -7.08 -5.12
CA LEU A 86 20.02 -6.22 -3.97
C LEU A 86 19.70 -6.91 -2.62
N THR A 87 18.81 -7.90 -2.61
CA THR A 87 18.50 -8.72 -1.43
C THR A 87 18.62 -10.20 -1.75
N GLU A 88 19.02 -11.00 -0.77
CA GLU A 88 19.13 -12.46 -0.87
C GLU A 88 18.88 -13.07 0.51
N ASP A 89 17.65 -13.52 0.76
CA ASP A 89 17.24 -14.13 2.01
C ASP A 89 16.05 -15.08 1.78
N ASP A 90 16.35 -16.37 1.56
CA ASP A 90 15.37 -17.43 1.33
C ASP A 90 14.31 -17.60 2.45
N ALA A 91 14.51 -17.00 3.63
CA ALA A 91 13.53 -17.05 4.70
C ALA A 91 12.38 -16.05 4.52
N TYR A 92 12.52 -15.08 3.62
CA TYR A 92 11.56 -13.99 3.41
C TYR A 92 11.28 -13.74 1.93
N ASP A 93 10.07 -13.28 1.66
CA ASP A 93 9.79 -12.51 0.45
C ASP A 93 10.10 -11.03 0.76
N SER A 94 10.80 -10.37 -0.15
CA SER A 94 11.11 -8.95 -0.15
C SER A 94 10.51 -8.31 -1.39
N TRP A 95 9.57 -7.38 -1.24
CA TRP A 95 8.83 -6.79 -2.36
C TRP A 95 8.53 -5.31 -2.18
N SER A 96 7.90 -4.71 -3.20
CA SER A 96 7.45 -3.31 -3.19
C SER A 96 8.56 -2.31 -2.83
N PRO A 97 9.72 -2.33 -3.53
CA PRO A 97 10.80 -1.41 -3.24
C PRO A 97 10.34 0.04 -3.47
N ARG A 98 10.71 0.97 -2.58
CA ARG A 98 10.52 2.42 -2.78
C ARG A 98 11.82 3.18 -2.57
N LEU A 99 12.40 3.69 -3.65
CA LEU A 99 13.58 4.55 -3.60
C LEU A 99 13.25 5.84 -2.84
N SER A 100 14.16 6.25 -1.95
CA SER A 100 14.13 7.56 -1.33
C SER A 100 14.25 8.67 -2.39
N PRO A 101 13.74 9.89 -2.13
CA PRO A 101 13.87 11.01 -3.07
C PRO A 101 15.32 11.32 -3.47
N ASP A 102 16.28 11.09 -2.57
CA ASP A 102 17.71 11.25 -2.84
C ASP A 102 18.38 9.99 -3.44
N ARG A 103 17.60 8.93 -3.64
CA ARG A 103 17.93 7.63 -4.24
C ARG A 103 19.04 6.85 -3.52
N ARG A 104 19.30 7.15 -2.25
CA ARG A 104 20.36 6.49 -1.46
C ARG A 104 19.87 5.31 -0.62
N THR A 105 18.56 5.22 -0.42
CA THR A 105 17.91 4.21 0.42
C THR A 105 16.70 3.66 -0.33
N ILE A 106 16.38 2.39 -0.11
CA ILE A 106 15.19 1.72 -0.65
C ILE A 106 14.39 1.22 0.55
N LEU A 107 13.11 1.59 0.66
CA LEU A 107 12.17 0.90 1.56
C LEU A 107 11.78 -0.43 0.95
N VAL A 108 11.58 -1.43 1.78
CA VAL A 108 11.26 -2.80 1.36
C VAL A 108 10.20 -3.36 2.29
N HIS A 109 9.16 -3.98 1.73
CA HIS A 109 8.22 -4.79 2.50
C HIS A 109 8.75 -6.21 2.61
N ARG A 110 8.68 -6.81 3.80
CA ARG A 110 9.10 -8.20 4.03
C ARG A 110 8.08 -8.99 4.82
N ALA A 111 7.92 -10.26 4.44
CA ALA A 111 7.14 -11.27 5.15
C ALA A 111 7.81 -12.64 4.97
N PRO A 112 7.52 -13.65 5.82
CA PRO A 112 8.08 -14.99 5.66
C PRO A 112 7.85 -15.55 4.24
N ALA A 113 8.82 -16.29 3.71
CA ALA A 113 8.79 -16.81 2.35
C ALA A 113 7.47 -17.52 2.00
N GLY A 114 6.93 -17.22 0.81
CA GLY A 114 5.65 -17.70 0.30
C GLY A 114 4.43 -16.98 0.85
N LYS A 115 4.61 -15.94 1.69
CA LYS A 115 3.51 -15.09 2.18
C LYS A 115 3.29 -13.89 1.28
N HIS A 116 4.36 -13.21 0.88
CA HIS A 116 4.28 -11.98 0.09
C HIS A 116 3.18 -11.03 0.65
N ASP A 117 2.36 -10.45 -0.22
CA ASP A 117 1.19 -9.62 0.08
C ASP A 117 -0.10 -10.41 0.44
N LEU A 118 -0.04 -11.74 0.52
CA LEU A 118 -1.20 -12.60 0.84
C LEU A 118 -1.54 -12.61 2.34
N ASP A 119 -0.63 -12.17 3.19
CA ASP A 119 -0.80 -12.14 4.65
C ASP A 119 -0.37 -10.78 5.22
N PRO A 120 -1.23 -9.75 5.15
CA PRO A 120 -0.91 -8.40 5.60
C PRO A 120 -0.62 -8.29 7.10
N ALA A 121 -0.87 -9.34 7.88
CA ALA A 121 -0.49 -9.39 9.30
C ALA A 121 0.96 -9.80 9.53
N ALA A 122 1.63 -10.38 8.54
CA ALA A 122 3.02 -10.78 8.60
C ALA A 122 3.98 -9.73 8.02
N VAL A 123 3.46 -8.62 7.52
CA VAL A 123 4.23 -7.58 6.83
C VAL A 123 5.03 -6.75 7.83
N SER A 124 6.32 -6.61 7.54
CA SER A 124 7.27 -5.73 8.21
C SER A 124 7.85 -4.73 7.20
N ILE A 125 8.26 -3.56 7.68
CA ILE A 125 8.85 -2.49 6.87
C ILE A 125 10.34 -2.42 7.14
N TRP A 126 11.14 -2.46 6.09
CA TRP A 126 12.60 -2.48 6.12
C TRP A 126 13.17 -1.36 5.26
N ALA A 127 14.45 -1.07 5.46
CA ALA A 127 15.24 -0.21 4.59
C ALA A 127 16.57 -0.86 4.24
N ILE A 128 17.07 -0.61 3.04
CA ILE A 128 18.37 -1.05 2.54
C ILE A 128 19.04 0.10 1.80
N ALA A 129 20.37 0.17 1.81
CA ALA A 129 21.08 1.14 0.99
C ALA A 129 20.85 0.82 -0.50
N ALA A 130 20.92 1.83 -1.36
CA ALA A 130 20.65 1.70 -2.80
C ALA A 130 21.61 0.75 -3.55
N ASP A 131 22.72 0.36 -2.93
CA ASP A 131 23.68 -0.64 -3.45
C ASP A 131 23.45 -2.06 -2.89
N GLY A 132 22.38 -2.27 -2.12
CA GLY A 132 22.03 -3.56 -1.51
C GLY A 132 22.70 -3.83 -0.16
N THR A 133 23.39 -2.85 0.43
CA THR A 133 24.04 -3.04 1.74
C THR A 133 23.17 -2.57 2.92
N GLY A 134 23.43 -3.13 4.11
CA GLY A 134 22.86 -2.61 5.36
C GLY A 134 21.34 -2.74 5.48
N LEU A 135 20.76 -3.87 5.07
CA LEU A 135 19.34 -4.15 5.28
C LEU A 135 18.99 -4.12 6.79
N VAL A 136 18.07 -3.24 7.17
CA VAL A 136 17.62 -3.04 8.57
C VAL A 136 16.10 -2.98 8.68
N GLU A 137 15.56 -3.54 9.76
CA GLU A 137 14.13 -3.50 10.05
C GLU A 137 13.75 -2.15 10.63
N LEU A 138 12.85 -1.42 9.97
CA LEU A 138 12.31 -0.15 10.47
C LEU A 138 11.10 -0.40 11.37
N ARG A 139 10.19 -1.29 10.97
CA ARG A 139 8.95 -1.58 11.71
C ARG A 139 8.60 -3.08 11.62
N PRO A 140 8.75 -3.85 12.71
CA PRO A 140 8.29 -5.23 12.74
C PRO A 140 6.76 -5.31 12.68
N ALA A 141 6.25 -6.47 12.24
CA ALA A 141 4.85 -6.80 12.37
C ALA A 141 4.39 -6.69 13.84
N GLY A 142 3.21 -6.13 14.06
CA GLY A 142 2.63 -6.00 15.41
C GLY A 142 3.10 -4.80 16.23
N LEU A 143 4.06 -4.01 15.74
CA LEU A 143 4.44 -2.75 16.38
C LEU A 143 3.21 -1.84 16.55
N ASP A 144 3.15 -1.08 17.65
CA ASP A 144 2.00 -0.24 18.04
C ASP A 144 0.67 -0.99 18.24
N GLY A 145 0.72 -2.33 18.31
CA GLY A 145 -0.48 -3.18 18.45
C GLY A 145 -1.32 -3.24 17.18
N TRP A 146 -0.73 -2.96 16.01
CA TRP A 146 -1.42 -3.03 14.73
C TRP A 146 -1.48 -4.47 14.22
N VAL A 147 -2.66 -4.88 13.75
CA VAL A 147 -2.84 -6.18 13.12
C VAL A 147 -2.36 -6.14 11.68
N PHE A 148 -2.66 -5.07 10.95
CA PHE A 148 -2.22 -4.85 9.57
C PHE A 148 -1.38 -3.59 9.48
N GLN A 149 -0.35 -3.64 8.64
CA GLN A 149 0.42 -2.49 8.18
C GLN A 149 0.94 -2.75 6.77
N GLY A 150 1.27 -1.70 6.03
CA GLY A 150 1.81 -1.85 4.68
C GLY A 150 1.76 -0.57 3.86
N HIS A 151 2.16 -0.70 2.59
CA HIS A 151 2.22 0.38 1.61
C HIS A 151 2.86 1.64 2.17
N ALA A 152 4.11 1.48 2.61
CA ALA A 152 4.91 2.57 3.14
C ALA A 152 5.57 3.32 1.98
N GLU A 153 5.45 4.65 1.98
CA GLU A 153 5.98 5.54 0.95
C GLU A 153 6.78 6.68 1.59
N TRP A 154 7.80 7.16 0.90
CA TRP A 154 8.55 8.34 1.32
C TRP A 154 7.73 9.61 1.11
N SER A 155 7.84 10.54 2.04
CA SER A 155 7.55 11.95 1.79
C SER A 155 8.48 12.52 0.70
N PRO A 156 8.06 13.56 -0.04
CA PRO A 156 8.86 14.13 -1.13
C PRO A 156 10.24 14.64 -0.70
N ASP A 157 10.39 15.03 0.58
CA ASP A 157 11.67 15.47 1.16
C ASP A 157 12.47 14.32 1.83
N GLY A 158 11.88 13.13 1.95
CA GLY A 158 12.48 11.95 2.58
C GLY A 158 12.53 11.99 4.12
N GLY A 159 11.94 13.01 4.76
CA GLY A 159 11.99 13.19 6.22
C GLY A 159 10.99 12.33 7.01
N SER A 160 9.98 11.82 6.31
CA SER A 160 8.85 11.07 6.86
C SER A 160 8.41 9.93 5.94
N LEU A 161 7.70 8.96 6.52
CA LEU A 161 6.96 7.94 5.78
C LEU A 161 5.46 8.10 5.98
N VAL A 162 4.67 7.79 4.95
CA VAL A 162 3.24 7.52 5.08
C VAL A 162 2.99 6.03 4.90
N LEU A 163 2.08 5.45 5.68
CA LEU A 163 1.69 4.04 5.62
C LEU A 163 0.30 3.84 6.18
N PHE A 164 -0.34 2.72 5.89
CA PHE A 164 -1.51 2.31 6.67
C PHE A 164 -1.09 1.44 7.87
N GLY A 165 -1.92 1.47 8.91
CA GLY A 165 -1.74 0.71 10.14
C GLY A 165 -3.04 0.58 10.92
N GLY A 166 -3.26 -0.54 11.61
CA GLY A 166 -4.36 -0.66 12.56
C GLY A 166 -5.02 -2.03 12.61
N SER A 167 -6.30 -2.04 12.96
CA SER A 167 -7.09 -3.28 13.04
C SER A 167 -7.55 -3.74 11.66
N ARG A 168 -7.96 -5.02 11.52
CA ARG A 168 -8.51 -5.55 10.26
C ARG A 168 -9.76 -4.83 9.76
N LEU A 169 -10.54 -4.25 10.67
CA LEU A 169 -11.82 -3.61 10.35
C LEU A 169 -11.69 -2.10 10.15
N SER A 170 -10.57 -1.52 10.55
CA SER A 170 -10.34 -0.08 10.53
C SER A 170 -8.84 0.20 10.51
N PRO A 171 -8.14 -0.12 9.40
CA PRO A 171 -6.81 0.42 9.15
C PRO A 171 -6.93 1.92 8.87
N GLN A 172 -6.00 2.69 9.41
CA GLN A 172 -5.92 4.14 9.25
C GLN A 172 -4.60 4.52 8.59
N ILE A 173 -4.58 5.68 7.94
CA ILE A 173 -3.36 6.25 7.37
C ILE A 173 -2.59 6.98 8.46
N HIS A 174 -1.29 6.72 8.53
CA HIS A 174 -0.37 7.30 9.49
C HIS A 174 0.81 7.95 8.78
N VAL A 175 1.31 9.04 9.35
CA VAL A 175 2.61 9.62 9.02
C VAL A 175 3.56 9.34 10.18
N THR A 176 4.79 8.99 9.86
CA THR A 176 5.88 8.66 10.80
C THR A 176 7.11 9.49 10.49
N ASP A 177 8.14 9.40 11.33
CA ASP A 177 9.48 9.83 10.93
C ASP A 177 10.09 8.89 9.85
N ALA A 178 11.23 9.28 9.28
CA ALA A 178 11.92 8.50 8.25
C ALA A 178 12.34 7.08 8.68
N LEU A 179 12.43 6.81 9.99
CA LEU A 179 12.72 5.48 10.54
C LEU A 179 11.44 4.67 10.79
N GLY A 180 10.31 5.20 10.30
CA GLY A 180 9.00 4.64 10.51
C GLY A 180 8.51 4.78 11.94
N GLN A 181 9.12 5.55 12.84
CA GLN A 181 8.68 5.63 14.24
C GLN A 181 7.70 6.79 14.48
N HIS A 182 7.14 6.85 15.68
CA HIS A 182 6.25 7.92 16.13
C HIS A 182 5.02 8.15 15.22
N PRO A 183 4.19 7.12 14.98
CA PRO A 183 3.06 7.25 14.08
C PRO A 183 2.03 8.27 14.58
N ARG A 184 1.64 9.19 13.69
CA ARG A 184 0.52 10.11 13.83
C ARG A 184 -0.56 9.72 12.82
N ALA A 185 -1.73 9.34 13.31
CA ALA A 185 -2.88 9.10 12.44
C ALA A 185 -3.27 10.39 11.69
N VAL A 186 -3.42 10.29 10.38
CA VAL A 186 -3.91 11.36 9.49
C VAL A 186 -5.41 11.20 9.26
N THR A 187 -5.88 9.95 9.19
CA THR A 187 -7.30 9.63 9.13
C THR A 187 -7.84 9.22 10.50
N ASP A 188 -9.06 9.67 10.79
CA ASP A 188 -9.90 9.17 11.89
C ASP A 188 -11.32 9.00 11.37
N ARG A 189 -11.48 8.02 10.46
CA ARG A 189 -12.76 7.75 9.80
C ARG A 189 -13.04 6.25 9.78
N GLY A 190 -14.32 5.90 9.82
CA GLY A 190 -14.76 4.52 9.68
C GLY A 190 -14.44 3.95 8.30
N GLY A 191 -14.46 2.62 8.20
CA GLY A 191 -14.13 1.89 6.98
C GLY A 191 -12.63 1.71 6.78
N THR A 192 -12.30 1.05 5.68
CA THR A 192 -10.91 0.76 5.30
C THR A 192 -10.24 2.01 4.70
N ASN A 193 -9.01 2.30 5.13
CA ASN A 193 -8.14 3.33 4.57
C ASN A 193 -6.75 2.71 4.32
N LEU A 194 -6.33 2.59 3.06
CA LEU A 194 -5.16 1.85 2.62
C LEU A 194 -4.39 2.61 1.54
N ASP A 195 -3.23 2.07 1.16
CA ASP A 195 -2.41 2.46 0.01
C ASP A 195 -2.20 3.98 -0.12
N PRO A 196 -1.64 4.63 0.90
CA PRO A 196 -1.44 6.06 0.89
C PRO A 196 -0.23 6.46 0.04
N SER A 197 -0.28 7.67 -0.53
CA SER A 197 0.83 8.30 -1.21
C SER A 197 0.80 9.82 -1.01
N PHE A 198 1.96 10.45 -0.90
CA PHE A 198 2.04 11.90 -0.75
C PHE A 198 1.80 12.63 -2.07
N ALA A 199 1.21 13.82 -1.98
CA ALA A 199 1.30 14.81 -3.05
C ALA A 199 2.76 15.27 -3.20
N PRO A 200 3.19 15.70 -4.40
CA PRO A 200 4.59 16.08 -4.64
C PRO A 200 5.07 17.27 -3.80
N ASP A 201 4.15 18.12 -3.33
CA ASP A 201 4.43 19.24 -2.42
C ASP A 201 4.37 18.84 -0.93
N GLY A 202 3.97 17.60 -0.63
CA GLY A 202 3.81 17.06 0.73
C GLY A 202 2.58 17.59 1.48
N ALA A 203 1.74 18.44 0.88
CA ALA A 203 0.64 19.10 1.56
C ALA A 203 -0.59 18.19 1.75
N GLU A 204 -0.77 17.22 0.87
CA GLU A 204 -1.87 16.26 0.89
C GLU A 204 -1.36 14.82 0.76
N ILE A 205 -2.22 13.89 1.16
CA ILE A 205 -2.06 12.45 0.96
C ILE A 205 -3.28 11.97 0.17
N VAL A 206 -3.03 11.15 -0.85
CA VAL A 206 -4.04 10.37 -1.56
C VAL A 206 -4.03 8.95 -1.03
N PHE A 207 -5.18 8.30 -0.92
CA PHE A 207 -5.30 6.97 -0.36
C PHE A 207 -6.56 6.26 -0.88
N VAL A 208 -6.58 4.93 -0.75
CA VAL A 208 -7.75 4.09 -1.00
C VAL A 208 -8.65 4.13 0.21
N GLY A 209 -9.92 4.49 0.02
CA GLY A 209 -10.89 4.64 1.08
C GLY A 209 -12.21 3.93 0.78
N CYS A 210 -12.80 3.39 1.84
CA CYS A 210 -14.19 2.95 1.83
C CYS A 210 -15.12 4.18 1.98
N PRO A 211 -16.12 4.41 1.10
CA PRO A 211 -17.01 5.59 1.19
C PRO A 211 -17.92 5.62 2.40
N SER A 212 -18.13 4.49 3.05
CA SER A 212 -18.93 4.36 4.28
C SER A 212 -18.14 3.63 5.35
N ALA A 213 -18.69 3.50 6.56
CA ALA A 213 -18.03 2.74 7.62
C ALA A 213 -17.95 1.22 7.32
N ILE A 214 -18.80 0.72 6.42
CA ILE A 214 -18.87 -0.68 6.03
C ILE A 214 -19.16 -0.72 4.52
N CYS A 215 -18.16 -1.13 3.75
CA CYS A 215 -18.32 -1.40 2.33
C CYS A 215 -17.52 -2.64 1.94
N THR A 216 -17.74 -3.11 0.72
CA THR A 216 -16.94 -4.18 0.13
C THR A 216 -15.79 -3.59 -0.65
N GLU A 217 -14.77 -4.39 -0.97
CA GLU A 217 -13.65 -3.93 -1.80
C GLU A 217 -14.09 -3.43 -3.19
N ARG A 218 -15.29 -3.79 -3.65
CA ARG A 218 -15.87 -3.27 -4.90
C ARG A 218 -16.22 -1.80 -4.85
N ASP A 219 -16.39 -1.27 -3.64
CA ASP A 219 -16.78 0.11 -3.38
C ASP A 219 -15.58 0.99 -3.00
N TYR A 220 -14.35 0.47 -3.11
CA TYR A 220 -13.14 1.22 -2.79
C TYR A 220 -12.89 2.30 -3.82
N GLU A 221 -12.58 3.48 -3.31
CA GLU A 221 -12.47 4.71 -4.07
C GLU A 221 -11.23 5.47 -3.63
N ILE A 222 -10.78 6.39 -4.46
CA ILE A 222 -9.66 7.26 -4.13
C ILE A 222 -10.15 8.46 -3.33
N PHE A 223 -9.44 8.77 -2.26
CA PHE A 223 -9.66 9.93 -1.41
C PHE A 223 -8.37 10.73 -1.29
N ARG A 224 -8.51 12.01 -0.98
CA ARG A 224 -7.40 12.87 -0.56
C ARG A 224 -7.68 13.55 0.78
N ILE A 225 -6.63 13.83 1.55
CA ILE A 225 -6.70 14.46 2.86
C ILE A 225 -5.46 15.34 3.09
N PRO A 226 -5.54 16.47 3.81
CA PRO A 226 -4.36 17.21 4.20
C PRO A 226 -3.41 16.33 5.05
N THR A 227 -2.10 16.49 4.87
CA THR A 227 -1.07 15.73 5.63
C THR A 227 -1.17 15.94 7.14
N GLU A 228 -1.64 17.11 7.56
CA GLU A 228 -1.90 17.44 8.97
C GLU A 228 -3.19 16.79 9.53
N GLY A 229 -3.94 16.08 8.69
CA GLY A 229 -5.26 15.53 8.99
C GLY A 229 -6.39 16.53 8.71
N GLY A 230 -7.62 16.07 8.91
CA GLY A 230 -8.82 16.88 8.68
C GLY A 230 -9.87 16.12 7.88
N GLU A 231 -10.61 16.85 7.04
CA GLU A 231 -11.67 16.28 6.22
C GLU A 231 -11.08 15.59 4.99
N ALA A 232 -11.44 14.31 4.79
CA ALA A 232 -11.11 13.58 3.58
C ALA A 232 -12.12 13.89 2.48
N ILE A 233 -11.62 14.15 1.27
CA ILE A 233 -12.41 14.45 0.07
C ILE A 233 -12.35 13.24 -0.85
N ARG A 234 -13.51 12.72 -1.27
CA ARG A 234 -13.61 11.65 -2.26
C ARG A 234 -13.27 12.19 -3.65
N VAL A 235 -12.35 11.51 -4.35
CA VAL A 235 -11.84 11.89 -5.67
C VAL A 235 -12.57 11.11 -6.78
N THR A 236 -12.70 9.80 -6.62
CA THR A 236 -13.40 8.92 -7.58
C THR A 236 -14.78 8.53 -7.04
N THR A 237 -15.75 8.41 -7.94
CA THR A 237 -17.15 8.15 -7.57
C THR A 237 -17.86 7.24 -8.59
N ASP A 238 -17.10 6.48 -9.37
CA ASP A 238 -17.69 5.48 -10.25
C ASP A 238 -17.72 4.14 -9.51
N ASP A 239 -18.74 3.30 -9.71
CA ASP A 239 -18.93 2.06 -8.93
C ASP A 239 -17.89 0.96 -9.30
N LEU A 240 -16.68 1.35 -9.69
CA LEU A 240 -15.54 0.51 -9.96
C LEU A 240 -14.60 0.53 -8.76
N ARG A 241 -13.86 -0.56 -8.62
CA ARG A 241 -12.90 -0.73 -7.54
C ARG A 241 -11.59 -0.04 -7.90
N ASP A 242 -11.21 0.96 -7.10
CA ASP A 242 -9.99 1.73 -7.28
C ASP A 242 -8.93 1.46 -6.19
N HIS A 243 -7.66 1.43 -6.60
CA HIS A 243 -6.48 1.05 -5.80
C HIS A 243 -5.25 1.89 -6.17
N ASP A 244 -4.21 1.85 -5.33
CA ASP A 244 -2.85 2.32 -5.66
C ASP A 244 -2.73 3.71 -6.32
N PRO A 245 -3.21 4.77 -5.67
CA PRO A 245 -3.16 6.11 -6.24
C PRO A 245 -1.78 6.78 -6.08
N TYR A 246 -1.32 7.47 -7.13
CA TYR A 246 -0.07 8.23 -7.15
C TYR A 246 -0.20 9.50 -7.97
N TRP A 247 0.28 10.63 -7.44
CA TRP A 247 0.45 11.84 -8.24
C TRP A 247 1.71 11.78 -9.10
N SER A 248 1.69 12.46 -10.25
CA SER A 248 2.91 12.73 -10.99
C SER A 248 3.81 13.70 -10.23
N PRO A 249 5.16 13.62 -10.34
CA PRO A 249 6.08 14.51 -9.64
C PRO A 249 5.87 16.01 -9.90
N ASP A 250 5.33 16.38 -11.06
CA ASP A 250 4.96 17.76 -11.40
C ASP A 250 3.61 18.21 -10.81
N GLY A 251 2.88 17.31 -10.14
CA GLY A 251 1.57 17.57 -9.54
C GLY A 251 0.43 17.75 -10.54
N ALA A 252 0.67 17.52 -11.84
CA ALA A 252 -0.34 17.78 -12.88
C ALA A 252 -1.32 16.62 -13.09
N ARG A 253 -0.96 15.41 -12.68
CA ARG A 253 -1.74 14.19 -12.94
C ARG A 253 -1.90 13.34 -11.70
N LEU A 254 -2.99 12.60 -11.66
CA LEU A 254 -3.21 11.49 -10.73
C LEU A 254 -3.31 10.20 -11.54
N ALA A 255 -2.65 9.14 -11.06
CA ALA A 255 -2.76 7.79 -11.56
C ALA A 255 -3.35 6.87 -10.49
N TRP A 256 -4.16 5.90 -10.88
CA TRP A 256 -4.64 4.85 -9.97
C TRP A 256 -4.97 3.58 -10.75
N LEU A 257 -5.06 2.48 -10.05
CA LEU A 257 -5.49 1.19 -10.57
C LEU A 257 -7.02 1.07 -10.49
N THR A 258 -7.68 0.65 -11.56
CA THR A 258 -9.13 0.35 -11.56
C THR A 258 -9.41 -1.08 -12.02
N ALA A 259 -10.34 -1.76 -11.34
CA ALA A 259 -10.86 -3.05 -11.77
C ALA A 259 -12.01 -2.89 -12.77
N PHE A 260 -11.76 -3.22 -14.02
CA PHE A 260 -12.76 -3.33 -15.08
C PHE A 260 -13.31 -4.77 -15.13
N GLY A 261 -14.63 -4.92 -15.24
CA GLY A 261 -15.25 -6.23 -15.33
C GLY A 261 -14.72 -7.08 -16.51
N GLY A 262 -14.71 -8.40 -16.37
CA GLY A 262 -14.21 -9.34 -17.39
C GLY A 262 -14.15 -10.79 -16.89
N PRO A 263 -13.83 -11.78 -17.75
CA PRO A 263 -13.65 -13.17 -17.32
C PRO A 263 -12.40 -13.34 -16.44
N GLY A 264 -12.43 -14.27 -15.47
CA GLY A 264 -11.28 -14.59 -14.61
C GLY A 264 -11.03 -13.59 -13.47
N VAL A 265 -9.77 -13.22 -13.23
CA VAL A 265 -9.33 -12.22 -12.23
C VAL A 265 -9.83 -10.79 -12.51
N GLY A 266 -10.49 -10.57 -13.65
CA GLY A 266 -10.93 -9.25 -14.11
C GLY A 266 -9.87 -8.56 -14.98
N VAL A 267 -10.27 -7.50 -15.65
CA VAL A 267 -9.35 -6.59 -16.34
C VAL A 267 -8.93 -5.54 -15.34
N TRP A 268 -7.63 -5.33 -15.18
CA TRP A 268 -7.10 -4.32 -14.28
C TRP A 268 -6.24 -3.38 -15.11
N ASP A 269 -6.50 -2.09 -15.01
CA ASP A 269 -5.74 -1.11 -15.79
C ASP A 269 -5.48 0.14 -14.96
N VAL A 270 -4.37 0.79 -15.26
CA VAL A 270 -4.06 2.09 -14.70
C VAL A 270 -4.88 3.15 -15.42
N ARG A 271 -5.51 4.05 -14.67
CA ARG A 271 -6.10 5.28 -15.18
C ARG A 271 -5.17 6.44 -14.92
N ILE A 272 -5.06 7.35 -15.89
CA ILE A 272 -4.39 8.64 -15.76
C ILE A 272 -5.44 9.73 -15.89
N ALA A 273 -5.42 10.70 -15.01
CA ALA A 273 -6.38 11.80 -14.98
C ALA A 273 -5.68 13.14 -14.69
N ALA A 274 -6.45 14.23 -14.66
CA ALA A 274 -6.02 15.47 -14.02
C ALA A 274 -5.72 15.22 -12.52
N ALA A 275 -4.95 16.11 -11.90
CA ALA A 275 -4.52 15.98 -10.50
C ALA A 275 -5.67 15.87 -9.47
N ASP A 276 -6.85 16.38 -9.83
CA ASP A 276 -8.08 16.30 -9.04
C ASP A 276 -8.95 15.07 -9.37
N GLY A 277 -8.46 14.16 -10.21
CA GLY A 277 -9.16 12.96 -10.65
C GLY A 277 -10.06 13.14 -11.87
N ALA A 278 -10.18 14.36 -12.43
CA ALA A 278 -11.04 14.62 -13.57
C ALA A 278 -10.51 14.03 -14.90
N ASP A 279 -11.44 13.71 -15.80
CA ASP A 279 -11.19 13.19 -17.14
C ASP A 279 -10.26 11.95 -17.21
N PRO A 280 -10.52 10.90 -16.42
CA PRO A 280 -9.66 9.72 -16.36
C PRO A 280 -9.70 8.89 -17.65
N VAL A 281 -8.52 8.55 -18.17
CA VAL A 281 -8.31 7.68 -19.33
C VAL A 281 -7.56 6.41 -18.94
N ARG A 282 -7.90 5.28 -19.57
CA ARG A 282 -7.17 4.01 -19.41
C ARG A 282 -5.81 4.09 -20.10
N LEU A 283 -4.76 3.65 -19.41
CA LEU A 283 -3.38 3.74 -19.87
C LEU A 283 -3.08 2.73 -20.99
N PHE A 284 -3.51 1.47 -20.85
CA PHE A 284 -3.37 0.45 -21.91
C PHE A 284 -4.65 0.25 -22.72
N GLY A 285 -5.82 0.28 -22.08
CA GLY A 285 -7.10 0.15 -22.78
C GLY A 285 -7.43 -1.25 -23.29
N ASP A 286 -6.66 -2.29 -22.93
CA ASP A 286 -6.84 -3.66 -23.42
C ASP A 286 -7.30 -4.64 -22.32
N ALA A 287 -7.17 -5.96 -22.54
CA ALA A 287 -7.61 -7.01 -21.62
C ALA A 287 -6.50 -7.53 -20.68
N GLY A 288 -5.39 -6.80 -20.55
CA GLY A 288 -4.31 -7.15 -19.64
C GLY A 288 -4.62 -6.85 -18.17
N VAL A 289 -3.66 -7.20 -17.31
CA VAL A 289 -3.61 -6.79 -15.89
C VAL A 289 -2.44 -5.84 -15.75
N THR A 290 -2.71 -4.56 -15.53
CA THR A 290 -1.71 -3.49 -15.37
C THR A 290 -1.96 -2.81 -14.04
N SER A 291 -0.94 -2.71 -13.18
CA SER A 291 -1.07 -2.14 -11.83
C SER A 291 0.24 -1.54 -11.33
N ARG A 292 0.22 -0.96 -10.10
CA ARG A 292 1.33 -0.24 -9.46
C ARG A 292 1.96 0.84 -10.37
N PRO A 293 1.24 1.91 -10.72
CA PRO A 293 1.83 2.99 -11.50
C PRO A 293 2.90 3.73 -10.70
N ALA A 294 4.05 3.99 -11.33
CA ALA A 294 5.11 4.81 -10.79
C ALA A 294 5.62 5.78 -11.88
N PHE A 295 5.53 7.07 -11.64
CA PHE A 295 5.97 8.07 -12.61
C PHE A 295 7.50 8.20 -12.65
N SER A 296 8.05 8.46 -13.83
CA SER A 296 9.41 8.99 -13.95
C SER A 296 9.52 10.38 -13.32
N ALA A 297 10.71 10.74 -12.85
CA ALA A 297 10.97 12.04 -12.23
C ALA A 297 10.60 13.25 -13.12
N ASP A 298 10.65 13.10 -14.44
CA ASP A 298 10.26 14.13 -15.40
C ASP A 298 8.76 14.16 -15.73
N SER A 299 7.95 13.32 -15.08
CA SER A 299 6.50 13.19 -15.25
C SER A 299 6.01 12.82 -16.66
N ARG A 300 6.89 12.28 -17.52
CA ARG A 300 6.55 11.93 -18.90
C ARG A 300 6.29 10.44 -19.14
N THR A 301 6.83 9.59 -18.28
CA THR A 301 6.75 8.14 -18.40
C THR A 301 6.09 7.57 -17.15
N VAL A 302 5.30 6.52 -17.33
CA VAL A 302 4.78 5.69 -16.24
C VAL A 302 5.43 4.32 -16.36
N PHE A 303 6.00 3.86 -15.25
CA PHE A 303 6.39 2.47 -15.07
C PHE A 303 5.25 1.73 -14.39
N VAL A 304 4.98 0.51 -14.86
CA VAL A 304 3.94 -0.37 -14.33
C VAL A 304 4.49 -1.78 -14.30
N HIS A 305 3.95 -2.64 -13.45
CA HIS A 305 4.02 -4.07 -13.73
C HIS A 305 2.79 -4.50 -14.51
N ARG A 306 2.95 -5.50 -15.36
CA ARG A 306 1.89 -5.90 -16.27
C ARG A 306 1.96 -7.36 -16.69
N ILE A 307 0.79 -8.00 -16.73
CA ILE A 307 0.52 -9.22 -17.50
C ILE A 307 -0.22 -8.81 -18.77
N PRO A 308 0.42 -8.88 -19.96
CA PRO A 308 -0.27 -8.63 -21.24
C PRO A 308 -1.39 -9.65 -21.51
N PRO A 309 -2.34 -9.35 -22.42
CA PRO A 309 -3.34 -10.33 -22.84
C PRO A 309 -2.72 -11.66 -23.26
N GLY A 310 -3.10 -12.75 -22.58
CA GLY A 310 -2.57 -14.09 -22.82
C GLY A 310 -1.23 -14.40 -22.13
N GLY A 311 -0.65 -13.45 -21.42
CA GLY A 311 0.52 -13.64 -20.55
C GLY A 311 0.17 -14.36 -19.24
N THR A 312 1.20 -14.80 -18.53
CA THR A 312 1.06 -15.57 -17.28
C THR A 312 1.90 -15.07 -16.12
N THR A 313 2.85 -14.16 -16.37
CA THR A 313 3.78 -13.60 -15.38
C THR A 313 3.87 -12.10 -15.55
N PHE A 314 4.16 -11.37 -14.48
CA PHE A 314 4.34 -9.93 -14.53
C PHE A 314 5.69 -9.56 -15.14
N GLY A 315 5.69 -8.57 -16.02
CA GLY A 315 6.88 -7.84 -16.45
C GLY A 315 6.79 -6.37 -16.04
N VAL A 316 7.92 -5.70 -15.89
CA VAL A 316 7.97 -4.24 -15.74
C VAL A 316 7.95 -3.59 -17.12
N PHE A 317 7.00 -2.68 -17.33
CA PHE A 317 6.84 -1.90 -18.55
C PHE A 317 7.05 -0.42 -18.27
N ARG A 318 7.54 0.29 -19.27
CA ARG A 318 7.47 1.75 -19.34
C ARG A 318 6.55 2.16 -20.49
N ILE A 319 5.78 3.22 -20.29
CA ILE A 319 4.83 3.75 -21.28
C ILE A 319 4.72 5.27 -21.12
N GLY A 320 4.47 6.02 -22.20
CA GLY A 320 4.18 7.44 -22.09
C GLY A 320 2.91 7.70 -21.27
N VAL A 321 2.83 8.86 -20.61
CA VAL A 321 1.63 9.27 -19.85
C VAL A 321 0.36 9.40 -20.71
N ASP A 322 0.51 9.42 -22.03
CA ASP A 322 -0.54 9.40 -23.05
C ASP A 322 -0.91 7.98 -23.53
N GLY A 323 -0.31 6.94 -22.95
CA GLY A 323 -0.47 5.54 -23.37
C GLY A 323 0.36 5.15 -24.60
N ALA A 324 1.24 6.02 -25.09
CA ALA A 324 2.03 5.74 -26.28
C ALA A 324 3.32 4.95 -25.98
N GLY A 325 3.73 4.13 -26.93
CA GLY A 325 5.05 3.48 -26.96
C GLY A 325 5.37 2.57 -25.76
N PRO A 326 4.50 1.63 -25.36
CA PRO A 326 4.82 0.70 -24.29
C PRO A 326 6.03 -0.18 -24.65
N VAL A 327 6.96 -0.31 -23.71
CA VAL A 327 8.15 -1.18 -23.82
C VAL A 327 8.29 -1.99 -22.53
N GLU A 328 8.45 -3.30 -22.66
CA GLU A 328 8.80 -4.17 -21.55
C GLU A 328 10.29 -3.99 -21.19
N VAL A 329 10.57 -3.45 -20.01
CA VAL A 329 11.93 -3.19 -19.50
C VAL A 329 12.59 -4.51 -19.09
N THR A 330 11.84 -5.43 -18.48
CA THR A 330 12.36 -6.72 -18.01
C THR A 330 12.23 -7.83 -19.05
N SER A 331 12.13 -7.49 -20.34
CA SER A 331 11.92 -8.48 -21.39
C SER A 331 13.03 -9.53 -21.41
N GLY A 332 12.65 -10.81 -21.44
CA GLY A 332 13.57 -11.94 -21.42
C GLY A 332 14.20 -12.23 -20.04
N GLN A 333 13.83 -11.49 -19.00
CA GLN A 333 14.20 -11.82 -17.62
C GLN A 333 13.15 -12.81 -17.05
N PRO A 334 13.57 -13.89 -16.37
CA PRO A 334 12.65 -14.87 -15.82
C PRO A 334 11.89 -14.34 -14.60
N GLY A 335 10.89 -15.11 -14.15
CA GLY A 335 10.07 -14.78 -12.97
C GLY A 335 9.00 -13.73 -13.26
N SER A 336 8.18 -13.46 -12.24
CA SER A 336 7.38 -12.24 -12.17
C SER A 336 8.29 -11.08 -11.77
N ASN A 337 8.03 -9.91 -12.34
CA ASN A 337 8.77 -8.67 -12.10
C ASN A 337 7.77 -7.57 -11.79
N GLU A 338 7.77 -7.11 -10.55
CA GLU A 338 6.67 -6.35 -9.98
C GLU A 338 7.17 -5.09 -9.25
N TYR A 339 6.25 -4.17 -8.96
CA TYR A 339 6.49 -2.94 -8.18
C TYR A 339 7.69 -2.10 -8.64
N PRO A 340 7.67 -1.55 -9.86
CA PRO A 340 8.75 -0.67 -10.30
C PRO A 340 8.82 0.61 -9.46
N SER A 341 10.04 0.96 -9.04
CA SER A 341 10.39 2.20 -8.36
C SER A 341 11.52 2.89 -9.14
N PRO A 342 11.18 3.83 -10.05
CA PRO A 342 12.14 4.48 -10.95
C PRO A 342 13.08 5.48 -10.31
#